data_AF-A0A9E5NJT2-F1
#
_entry.id   AF-A0A9E5NJT2-F1
#
_cell.length_a   1.000
_cell.length_b   1.000
_cell.length_c   1.000
_cell.angle_alpha   90.00
_cell.angle_beta   90.00
_cell.angle_gamma   90.00
#
_symmetry.space_group_name_H-M   'P 1'
#
loop_
_entity.id
_entity.type
_entity.pdbx_description
1 polymer ?
#
loop_
_entity_poly.entity_id
_entity_poly.type
_entity_poly.pdbx_seq_one_letter_code
_entity_poly.pdbx_strand_id
1 'polypeptide(L)'
;NLFPGILEIFGELIKLVSFSFRLFGNIFAGEVLLVVMAFLMPYVASLPFMGLELFVGFIQALIFAVLTLAFSMAAVAHLEEHH
;
A
#
# COMPACT_ATOMS: atom_id res chain seq x y z
N ASN A 1 -22.67 -5.02 22.36
CA ASN A 1 -22.89 -5.05 20.89
C ASN A 1 -21.55 -5.26 20.19
N LEU A 2 -21.10 -6.51 20.07
CA LEU A 2 -19.76 -6.90 19.57
C LEU A 2 -19.64 -6.84 18.02
N PHE A 3 -20.77 -6.97 17.32
CA PHE A 3 -20.83 -7.04 15.86
C PHE A 3 -20.24 -5.81 15.13
N PRO A 4 -20.53 -4.56 15.53
CA PRO A 4 -20.00 -3.37 14.86
C PRO A 4 -18.48 -3.22 14.98
N GLY A 5 -17.91 -3.47 16.17
CA GLY A 5 -16.47 -3.26 16.43
C GLY A 5 -15.58 -4.21 15.63
N ILE A 6 -15.98 -5.49 15.49
CA ILE A 6 -15.24 -6.44 14.65
C ILE A 6 -15.30 -6.03 13.17
N LEU A 7 -16.45 -5.54 12.69
CA LEU A 7 -16.60 -5.11 11.30
C LEU A 7 -15.76 -3.85 10.98
N GLU A 8 -15.59 -2.95 11.93
CA GLU A 8 -14.76 -1.75 11.80
C GLU A 8 -13.27 -2.11 11.65
N ILE A 9 -12.75 -2.98 12.54
CA ILE A 9 -11.38 -3.51 12.47
C ILE A 9 -11.14 -4.24 11.14
N PHE A 10 -12.08 -5.09 10.71
CA PHE A 10 -11.98 -5.78 9.42
C PHE A 10 -11.99 -4.79 8.25
N GLY A 11 -12.81 -3.74 8.31
CA GLY A 11 -12.87 -2.70 7.28
C GLY A 11 -11.55 -1.92 7.16
N GLU A 12 -10.89 -1.63 8.27
CA GLU A 12 -9.56 -1.00 8.29
C GLU A 12 -8.47 -1.93 7.77
N LEU A 13 -8.48 -3.21 8.16
CA LEU A 13 -7.57 -4.22 7.62
C LEU A 13 -7.71 -4.38 6.11
N ILE A 14 -8.94 -4.39 5.58
CA ILE A 14 -9.19 -4.48 4.14
C ILE A 14 -8.60 -3.27 3.41
N LYS A 15 -8.75 -2.05 3.96
CA LYS A 15 -8.08 -0.86 3.39
C LYS A 15 -6.57 -1.09 3.36
N LEU A 16 -5.97 -1.48 4.49
CA LEU A 16 -4.54 -1.72 4.61
C LEU A 16 -4.03 -2.72 3.53
N VAL A 17 -4.72 -3.84 3.36
CA VAL A 17 -4.42 -4.85 2.33
C VAL A 17 -4.55 -4.27 0.91
N SER A 18 -5.60 -3.48 0.65
CA SER A 18 -5.79 -2.80 -0.64
C SER A 18 -4.65 -1.83 -0.96
N PHE A 19 -4.14 -1.11 0.06
CA PHE A 19 -2.98 -0.23 -0.08
C PHE A 19 -1.70 -1.03 -0.38
N SER A 20 -1.47 -2.15 0.29
CA SER A 20 -0.33 -3.06 0.04
C SER A 20 -0.32 -3.63 -1.37
N PHE A 21 -1.46 -4.12 -1.86
CA PHE A 21 -1.54 -4.65 -3.23
C PHE A 21 -1.25 -3.57 -4.28
N ARG A 22 -1.64 -2.32 -4.04
CA ARG A 22 -1.32 -1.20 -4.92
C ARG A 22 0.16 -0.84 -4.90
N LEU A 23 0.79 -0.84 -3.72
CA LEU A 23 2.24 -0.62 -3.59
C LEU A 23 3.04 -1.76 -4.28
N PHE A 24 2.63 -3.01 -4.03
CA PHE A 24 3.20 -4.19 -4.68
C PHE A 24 3.08 -4.11 -6.20
N GLY A 25 1.90 -3.73 -6.70
CA GLY A 25 1.65 -3.53 -8.13
C GLY A 25 2.58 -2.49 -8.75
N ASN A 26 2.76 -1.32 -8.11
CA ASN A 26 3.63 -0.26 -8.64
C ASN A 26 5.12 -0.66 -8.65
N ILE A 27 5.61 -1.38 -7.63
CA ILE A 27 7.01 -1.86 -7.62
C ILE A 27 7.20 -3.00 -8.62
N PHE A 28 6.25 -3.94 -8.67
CA PHE A 28 6.27 -5.05 -9.63
C PHE A 28 6.20 -4.57 -11.07
N ALA A 29 5.35 -3.57 -11.37
CA ALA A 29 5.26 -2.95 -12.68
C ALA A 29 6.59 -2.29 -13.09
N GLY A 30 7.25 -1.57 -12.18
CA GLY A 30 8.57 -1.01 -12.42
C GLY A 30 9.64 -2.06 -12.71
N GLU A 31 9.65 -3.18 -11.98
CA GLU A 31 10.62 -4.26 -12.19
C GLU A 31 10.35 -5.06 -13.47
N VAL A 32 9.09 -5.44 -13.72
CA VAL A 32 8.68 -6.09 -14.98
C VAL A 32 8.98 -5.19 -16.17
N LEU A 33 8.72 -3.89 -16.06
CA LEU A 33 9.05 -2.91 -17.09
C LEU A 33 10.55 -2.88 -17.35
N LEU A 34 11.41 -2.87 -16.32
CA LEU A 34 12.87 -2.86 -16.49
C LEU A 34 13.35 -4.13 -17.22
N VAL A 35 12.79 -5.30 -16.89
CA VAL A 35 13.09 -6.57 -17.57
C VAL A 35 12.61 -6.56 -19.02
N VAL A 36 11.40 -6.04 -19.29
CA VAL A 36 10.86 -5.91 -20.65
C VAL A 36 11.67 -4.89 -21.47
N MET A 37 12.05 -3.76 -20.87
CA MET A 37 12.87 -2.72 -21.50
C MET A 37 14.28 -3.23 -21.82
N ALA A 38 14.86 -4.07 -20.95
CA ALA A 38 16.13 -4.76 -21.18
C ALA A 38 16.12 -5.62 -22.45
N PHE A 39 14.95 -6.13 -22.85
CA PHE A 39 14.80 -7.01 -24.01
C PHE A 39 14.30 -6.31 -25.29
N LEU A 40 13.75 -5.08 -25.23
CA LEU A 40 12.87 -4.59 -26.30
C LEU A 40 13.22 -3.25 -26.99
N MET A 41 13.80 -2.22 -26.32
CA MET A 41 13.84 -0.80 -26.82
C MET A 41 12.41 -0.21 -27.08
N PRO A 42 12.13 1.12 -27.03
CA PRO A 42 12.91 2.28 -26.63
C PRO A 42 12.58 2.77 -25.21
N TYR A 43 13.63 2.87 -24.40
CA TYR A 43 13.65 3.32 -23.00
C TYR A 43 12.99 4.69 -22.75
N VAL A 44 12.94 5.56 -23.75
CA VAL A 44 12.66 6.99 -23.54
C VAL A 44 11.17 7.28 -23.28
N ALA A 45 10.26 6.49 -23.84
CA ALA A 45 8.83 6.71 -23.68
C ALA A 45 8.32 6.32 -22.28
N SER A 46 8.98 5.33 -21.65
CA SER A 46 8.55 4.80 -20.36
C SER A 46 9.25 5.46 -19.17
N LEU A 47 10.42 6.08 -19.37
CA LEU A 47 11.15 6.83 -18.33
C LEU A 47 10.31 7.86 -17.56
N PRO A 48 9.55 8.78 -18.20
CA PRO A 48 8.73 9.74 -17.47
C PRO A 48 7.57 9.07 -16.72
N PHE A 49 7.01 7.99 -17.27
CA PHE A 49 5.95 7.22 -16.63
C PHE A 49 6.46 6.46 -15.39
N MET A 50 7.65 5.87 -15.48
CA MET A 50 8.31 5.17 -14.37
C MET A 50 8.69 6.12 -13.23
N GLY A 51 9.11 7.35 -13.55
CA GLY A 51 9.35 8.38 -12.53
C GLY A 51 8.07 8.79 -11.80
N LEU A 52 6.96 8.96 -12.54
CA LEU A 52 5.66 9.30 -11.96
C LEU A 52 5.10 8.13 -11.13
N GLU A 53 5.26 6.89 -11.60
CA GLU A 53 4.84 5.68 -10.90
C GLU A 53 5.63 5.45 -9.61
N LEU A 54 6.95 5.67 -9.63
CA LEU A 54 7.80 5.64 -8.45
C LEU A 54 7.38 6.70 -7.41
N PHE A 55 7.07 7.91 -7.87
CA PHE A 55 6.57 8.99 -6.99
C PHE A 55 5.24 8.62 -6.34
N VAL A 56 4.29 8.09 -7.12
CA VAL A 56 3.01 7.60 -6.59
C VAL A 56 3.20 6.43 -5.63
N GLY A 57 4.13 5.51 -5.94
CA GLY A 57 4.51 4.41 -5.04
C GLY A 57 5.07 4.90 -3.70
N PHE A 58 5.89 5.94 -3.72
CA PHE A 58 6.41 6.56 -2.50
C PHE A 58 5.30 7.15 -1.63
N ILE A 59 4.38 7.91 -2.23
CA ILE A 59 3.21 8.45 -1.51
C ILE A 59 2.34 7.31 -0.95
N GLN A 60 2.14 6.25 -1.72
CA GLN A 60 1.37 5.08 -1.29
C GLN A 60 2.02 4.37 -0.08
N ALA A 61 3.36 4.25 -0.06
CA ALA A 61 4.10 3.69 1.07
C ALA A 61 4.00 4.57 2.32
N LEU A 62 4.03 5.90 2.16
CA LEU A 62 3.81 6.85 3.26
C LEU A 62 2.41 6.69 3.87
N ILE A 63 1.38 6.60 3.03
CA ILE A 63 -0.01 6.40 3.47
C ILE A 63 -0.15 5.06 4.19
N PHE A 64 0.48 4.01 3.67
CA PHE A 64 0.47 2.70 4.32
C PHE A 64 1.10 2.76 5.72
N ALA A 65 2.27 3.39 5.87
CA ALA A 65 2.93 3.54 7.17
C ALA A 65 2.06 4.31 8.19
N VAL A 66 1.38 5.38 7.74
CA VAL A 66 0.44 6.15 8.58
C VAL A 66 -0.76 5.30 8.99
N LEU A 67 -1.33 4.51 8.07
CA LEU A 67 -2.44 3.60 8.37
C LEU A 67 -2.02 2.46 9.30
N THR A 68 -0.82 1.90 9.14
CA THR A 68 -0.28 0.87 10.05
C THR A 68 -0.10 1.41 11.46
N LEU A 69 0.44 2.63 11.59
CA LEU A 69 0.56 3.30 12.89
C LEU A 69 -0.81 3.57 13.52
N ALA A 70 -1.77 4.08 12.73
CA ALA A 70 -3.14 4.30 13.20
C ALA A 70 -3.80 2.99 13.66
N PHE A 71 -3.64 1.90 12.90
CA PHE A 71 -4.13 0.58 13.28
C PHE A 71 -3.46 0.06 14.55
N SER A 72 -2.14 0.24 14.70
CA SER A 72 -1.43 -0.15 15.91
C SER A 72 -1.95 0.59 17.14
N MET A 73 -2.25 1.88 17.01
CA MET A 73 -2.84 2.68 18.09
C MET A 73 -4.27 2.23 18.41
N ALA A 74 -5.09 1.97 17.39
CA ALA A 74 -6.47 1.46 17.57
C ALA A 74 -6.48 0.06 18.21
N ALA A 75 -5.56 -0.81 17.82
CA ALA A 75 -5.41 -2.15 18.39
C ALA A 75 -4.98 -2.12 19.85
N VAL A 76 -4.09 -1.19 20.23
CA VAL A 76 -3.69 -0.98 21.63
C VAL A 76 -4.84 -0.40 22.46
N ALA A 77 -5.58 0.57 21.94
CA ALA A 77 -6.73 1.16 22.63
C ALA A 77 -7.84 0.13 22.92
N HIS A 78 -8.10 -0.79 22.00
CA HIS A 78 -9.07 -1.88 22.21
C HIS A 78 -8.62 -2.93 23.24
N LEU A 79 -7.31 -3.02 23.54
CA LEU A 79 -6.76 -3.94 24.53
C LEU A 79 -6.94 -3.42 25.97
N GLU A 80 -7.03 -2.10 26.16
CA GLU A 80 -7.26 -1.48 27.47
C GLU A 80 -8.74 -1.53 27.91
N GLU A 81 -9.71 -1.63 26.99
CA GLU A 81 -11.15 -1.76 27.35
C GLU A 81 -11.52 -3.14 27.93
N HIS A 82 -10.60 -4.11 27.93
CA HIS A 82 -10.84 -5.47 28.44
C HIS A 82 -10.28 -5.71 29.86
N HIS A 83 -9.82 -4.67 30.56
CA HIS A 83 -9.54 -4.67 32.01
C HIS A 83 -10.43 -3.67 32.74
#